data_AF-X1HVV5-F1
#
_entry.id   AF-X1HVV5-F1
#
_cell.length_a   1.000
_cell.length_b   1.000
_cell.length_c   1.000
_cell.angle_alpha   90.00
_cell.angle_beta   90.00
_cell.angle_gamma   90.00
#
_symmetry.space_group_name_H-M   'P 1'
#
loop_
_entity.id
_entity.type
_entity.pdbx_description
1 polymer ?
#
loop_
_entity_poly.entity_id
_entity_poly.type
_entity_poly.pdbx_seq_one_letter_code
_entity_poly.pdbx_strand_id
1 'polypeptide(L)' 'MNSDGSGLTNLTYNPAYDDYPVWSPDGNKIAFTSNRDGNYEIYVMNSDGSEQTNLTNNPADDLWPDWSPD' A
#
# COMPACT_ATOMS: atom_id res chain seq x y z
N MET A 1 7.33 15.48 -1.27
CA MET A 1 8.39 15.34 -2.29
C MET A 1 8.83 16.72 -2.71
N ASN A 2 10.12 17.02 -2.65
CA ASN A 2 10.69 18.26 -3.18
C ASN A 2 10.88 18.13 -4.70
N SER A 3 10.92 19.24 -5.43
CA SER A 3 11.10 19.23 -6.89
C SER A 3 12.43 18.63 -7.37
N ASP A 4 13.41 18.46 -6.47
CA ASP A 4 14.71 17.83 -6.72
C ASP A 4 14.74 16.32 -6.42
N GLY A 5 13.59 15.72 -6.09
CA GLY A 5 13.49 14.30 -5.72
C GLY A 5 13.95 13.99 -4.30
N SER A 6 14.35 15.00 -3.51
CA SER A 6 14.67 14.84 -2.09
C SER A 6 13.41 14.81 -1.21
N GLY A 7 13.59 14.40 0.05
CA GLY A 7 12.47 14.27 1.00
C GLY A 7 11.53 13.10 0.69
N LEU A 8 12.04 12.06 0.02
CA LEU A 8 11.36 10.79 -0.13
C LEU A 8 11.52 9.96 1.15
N THR A 9 10.40 9.42 1.61
CA THR A 9 10.34 8.50 2.74
C THR A 9 9.81 7.18 2.23
N ASN A 10 10.52 6.09 2.50
CA ASN A 10 9.95 4.75 2.33
C ASN A 10 8.86 4.57 3.39
N LEU A 11 7.62 4.24 3.02
CA LEU A 11 6.52 4.08 3.97
C LEU A 11 6.32 2.62 4.41
N THR A 12 6.77 1.65 3.61
CA THR A 12 6.45 0.23 3.83
C THR A 12 7.50 -0.50 4.66
N TYR A 13 8.75 -0.03 4.65
CA TYR A 13 9.86 -0.51 5.50
C TYR A 13 10.00 -2.04 5.59
N ASN A 14 9.93 -2.73 4.46
CA ASN A 14 10.10 -4.18 4.39
C ASN A 14 10.82 -4.59 3.10
N PRO A 15 11.39 -5.81 3.01
CA PRO A 15 12.14 -6.26 1.83
C PRO A 15 11.27 -6.84 0.72
N ALA A 16 9.95 -6.89 0.89
CA ALA A 16 9.02 -7.47 -0.06
C ALA A 16 8.79 -6.54 -1.26
N TYR A 17 8.13 -7.07 -2.29
CA TYR A 17 7.64 -6.25 -3.38
C TYR A 17 6.33 -5.60 -2.95
N ASP A 18 6.31 -4.27 -2.96
CA ASP A 18 5.12 -3.45 -2.74
C ASP A 18 4.82 -2.68 -4.04
N ASP A 19 3.66 -2.92 -4.66
CA ASP A 19 3.28 -2.37 -5.97
C ASP A 19 1.85 -1.80 -5.97
N TYR A 20 1.49 -1.10 -7.04
CA TYR A 20 0.14 -0.56 -7.30
C TYR A 20 -0.48 0.25 -6.15
N PRO A 21 0.21 1.29 -5.63
CA PRO A 21 -0.38 2.12 -4.59
C PRO A 21 -1.52 2.98 -5.14
N VAL A 22 -2.63 3.03 -4.41
CA VAL A 22 -3.79 3.90 -4.67
C VAL A 22 -4.18 4.64 -3.40
N TRP A 23 -4.40 5.95 -3.54
CA TRP A 23 -4.86 6.80 -2.44
C TRP A 23 -6.36 6.67 -2.23
N SER A 24 -6.81 6.67 -0.97
CA SER A 24 -8.22 6.85 -0.65
C SER A 24 -8.70 8.24 -1.13
N PRO A 25 -10.01 8.41 -1.42
CA PRO A 25 -10.55 9.69 -1.90
C PRO A 25 -10.31 10.88 -0.95
N ASP A 26 -10.25 10.62 0.35
CA ASP A 26 -9.95 11.60 1.40
C ASP A 26 -8.44 11.85 1.62
N GLY A 27 -7.58 11.09 0.95
CA GLY A 27 -6.13 11.19 1.03
C GLY A 27 -5.51 10.70 2.34
N ASN A 28 -6.27 10.08 3.24
CA ASN A 28 -5.78 9.66 4.55
C ASN A 28 -5.18 8.24 4.57
N LYS A 29 -5.49 7.43 3.54
CA LYS A 29 -5.06 6.04 3.45
C LYS A 29 -4.48 5.72 2.07
N ILE A 30 -3.63 4.70 2.06
CA ILE A 30 -3.06 4.12 0.85
C ILE A 30 -3.41 2.63 0.89
N ALA A 31 -4.04 2.14 -0.18
CA ALA A 31 -4.11 0.71 -0.44
C ALA A 31 -3.02 0.33 -1.45
N PHE A 32 -2.38 -0.82 -1.26
CA PHE A 32 -1.27 -1.27 -2.11
C PHE A 32 -1.19 -2.79 -2.11
N THR A 33 -0.58 -3.36 -3.14
CA THR A 33 -0.29 -4.78 -3.22
C THR A 33 1.04 -5.07 -2.55
N SER A 34 1.14 -6.14 -1.76
CA SER A 34 2.40 -6.57 -1.15
C SER A 34 2.51 -8.09 -1.12
N ASN A 35 3.71 -8.63 -1.35
CA ASN A 35 3.98 -10.08 -1.22
C ASN A 35 4.69 -10.51 0.09
N ARG A 36 4.68 -9.64 1.11
CA ARG A 36 5.41 -9.87 2.37
C ARG A 36 4.97 -11.11 3.16
N ASP A 37 3.78 -11.64 2.90
CA ASP A 37 3.23 -12.83 3.56
C ASP A 37 3.39 -14.13 2.73
N GLY A 38 4.06 -14.07 1.57
CA GLY A 38 4.40 -15.25 0.74
C GLY A 38 3.62 -15.38 -0.56
N ASN A 39 2.52 -14.65 -0.71
CA ASN A 39 1.73 -14.43 -1.93
C ASN A 39 1.31 -12.95 -2.00
N TYR A 40 0.85 -12.48 -3.16
CA TYR A 40 0.41 -11.10 -3.29
C TYR A 40 -0.94 -10.88 -2.60
N GLU A 41 -0.99 -9.86 -1.73
CA GLU A 41 -2.14 -9.50 -0.93
C GLU A 41 -2.38 -7.99 -0.97
N ILE A 42 -3.62 -7.56 -0.71
CA ILE A 42 -3.95 -6.15 -0.57
C ILE A 42 -3.73 -5.71 0.87
N TYR A 43 -2.90 -4.69 1.04
CA TYR A 43 -2.69 -4.01 2.30
C TYR A 43 -3.25 -2.61 2.27
N VAL A 44 -3.59 -2.09 3.44
CA VAL A 44 -3.90 -0.68 3.66
C VAL A 44 -3.03 -0.12 4.77
N MET A 45 -2.66 1.15 4.64
CA MET A 45 -1.94 1.91 5.66
C MET A 45 -2.42 3.36 5.71
N ASN A 46 -2.08 4.06 6.78
CA ASN A 46 -2.26 5.51 6.83
C ASN A 46 -1.26 6.21 5.88
N SER A 47 -1.59 7.45 5.50
CA SER A 47 -0.76 8.28 4.59
C SER A 47 0.67 8.51 5.07
N ASP A 48 0.94 8.33 6.37
CA ASP A 48 2.25 8.45 7.01
C ASP A 48 3.02 7.10 7.10
N GLY A 49 2.45 6.02 6.58
CA GLY A 49 3.03 4.67 6.60
C GLY A 49 2.71 3.85 7.85
N SER A 50 1.97 4.40 8.82
CA SER A 50 1.54 3.69 10.02
C SER A 50 0.35 2.76 9.75
N GLU A 51 0.08 1.85 10.70
CA GLU A 51 -1.11 0.98 10.72
C GLU A 51 -1.28 0.07 9.48
N GLN A 52 -0.17 -0.46 8.95
CA GLN A 52 -0.20 -1.38 7.82
C GLN A 52 -0.97 -2.67 8.17
N THR A 53 -2.02 -2.99 7.42
CA THR A 53 -2.95 -4.11 7.69
C THR A 53 -3.23 -4.89 6.40
N ASN A 54 -3.16 -6.22 6.45
CA ASN A 54 -3.55 -7.12 5.34
C ASN A 54 -5.09 -7.24 5.27
N LEU A 55 -5.69 -6.99 4.11
CA LEU A 55 -7.14 -6.99 3.90
C LEU A 55 -7.69 -8.28 3.26
N THR A 56 -6.90 -9.01 2.48
CA THR A 56 -7.39 -10.14 1.65
C THR A 56 -6.94 -11.52 2.14
N ASN A 57 -5.83 -11.61 2.90
CA ASN A 57 -5.24 -12.79 3.56
C ASN A 57 -5.86 -14.15 3.18
N ASN A 58 -5.52 -14.65 2.00
CA ASN A 58 -5.98 -15.94 1.50
C ASN A 58 -4.92 -16.57 0.56
N PRO A 59 -5.06 -17.84 0.13
CA PRO A 59 -4.01 -18.48 -0.66
C PRO A 59 -3.85 -17.99 -2.12
N ALA A 60 -4.77 -17.17 -2.62
CA ALA A 60 -4.71 -16.64 -3.99
C ALA A 60 -3.91 -15.33 -4.04
N ASP A 61 -3.45 -14.96 -5.24
CA ASP A 61 -2.88 -13.62 -5.44
C ASP A 61 -4.00 -12.59 -5.62
N ASP A 62 -3.96 -11.53 -4.83
CA ASP A 62 -4.83 -10.36 -4.94
C ASP A 62 -4.02 -9.13 -5.37
N LEU A 63 -4.44 -8.51 -6.48
CA LEU A 63 -3.70 -7.46 -7.18
C LEU A 63 -4.61 -6.27 -7.51
N TRP A 64 -3.99 -5.12 -7.79
CA TRP A 64 -4.67 -3.91 -8.28
C TRP A 64 -5.80 -3.42 -7.37
N PRO A 65 -5.48 -2.95 -6.15
CA PRO A 65 -6.47 -2.33 -5.30
C PRO A 65 -7.04 -1.07 -5.94
N ASP A 66 -8.32 -0.79 -5.67
CA ASP A 66 -8.96 0.48 -6.00
C ASP A 66 -9.94 0.86 -4.88
N TRP A 67 -10.16 2.16 -4.74
CA TRP A 67 -11.15 2.70 -3.82
C TRP A 67 -12.41 3.05 -4.60
N SER A 68 -13.57 2.57 -4.15
CA SER A 68 -14.83 3.12 -4.66
C SER A 68 -14.98 4.56 -4.17
N PRO A 69 -15.45 5.50 -5.03
CA PRO A 69 -16.04 6.73 -4.52
C PRO A 69 -17.29 6.39 -3.69
N ASP A 70 -17.65 7.30 -2.80
CA ASP A 70 -18.90 7.24 -2.03
C ASP A 70 -20.16 7.51 -2.87
#